data_AF-A0A376U6F1-F1
#
_entry.id   AF-A0A376U6F1-F1
#
_cell.length_a   1.000
_cell.length_b   1.000
_cell.length_c   1.000
_cell.angle_alpha   90.00
_cell.angle_beta   90.00
_cell.angle_gamma   90.00
#
_symmetry.space_group_name_H-M   'P 1'
#
loop_
_entity.id
_entity.type
_entity.pdbx_description
1 polymer ?
#
loop_
_entity_poly.entity_id
_entity_poly.type
_entity_poly.pdbx_seq_one_letter_code
_entity_poly.pdbx_strand_id
1 'polypeptide(L)' 'MQEMFEAPVHLELWVKVKSGWADDERALRSLGYVDDL' A
#
# COMPACT_ATOMS: atom_id res chain seq x y z
N MET A 1 15.04 0.47 2.29
CA MET A 1 14.83 -0.68 1.38
C MET A 1 16.15 -1.35 1.03
N GLN A 2 17.13 -0.62 0.46
CA GLN A 2 18.43 -1.17 0.06
C GLN A 2 19.15 -1.94 1.18
N GLU A 3 19.15 -1.41 2.41
CA GLU A 3 19.76 -2.10 3.57
C GLU A 3 19.03 -3.41 3.93
N MET A 4 17.69 -3.42 3.89
CA MET A 4 16.89 -4.62 4.20
C MET A 4 17.06 -5.73 3.15
N PHE A 5 17.34 -5.36 1.90
CA PHE A 5 17.55 -6.30 0.79
C PHE A 5 19.03 -6.55 0.48
N GLU A 6 19.95 -5.93 1.23
CA GLU A 6 21.41 -5.99 1.05
C GLU A 6 21.88 -5.78 -0.40
N ALA A 7 21.12 -5.00 -1.19
CA ALA A 7 21.35 -4.82 -2.62
C ALA A 7 20.89 -3.44 -3.11
N PRO A 8 21.46 -2.91 -4.22
CA PRO A 8 20.96 -1.70 -4.85
C PRO A 8 19.51 -1.86 -5.32
N VAL A 9 18.66 -0.89 -4.99
CA VAL A 9 17.24 -0.84 -5.34
C VAL A 9 16.95 0.48 -6.05
N HIS A 10 16.24 0.41 -7.17
CA HIS A 10 15.57 1.56 -7.79
C HIS A 10 14.07 1.48 -7.50
N LEU A 11 13.55 2.44 -6.75
CA LEU A 11 12.15 2.50 -6.35
C LEU A 11 11.46 3.67 -7.06
N GLU A 12 10.45 3.36 -7.87
CA GLU A 12 9.57 4.33 -8.52
C GLU A 12 8.22 4.33 -7.82
N LEU A 13 7.71 5.53 -7.49
CA LEU A 13 6.48 5.70 -6.71
C LEU A 13 5.51 6.63 -7.43
N TRP A 14 4.22 6.38 -7.20
CA TRP A 14 3.11 7.16 -7.77
C TRP A 14 2.18 7.63 -6.67
N VAL A 15 1.67 8.86 -6.82
CA VAL A 15 0.66 9.43 -5.93
C VAL A 15 -0.70 9.41 -6.62
N LYS A 16 -1.71 8.84 -5.95
CA LYS A 16 -3.10 8.85 -6.40
C LYS A 16 -3.99 9.31 -5.26
N VAL A 17 -4.90 10.24 -5.54
CA VAL A 17 -5.89 10.74 -4.58
C VAL A 17 -7.25 10.12 -4.89
N LYS A 18 -7.87 9.49 -3.89
CA LYS A 18 -9.26 9.00 -3.91
C LYS A 18 -9.95 9.53 -2.64
N SER A 19 -11.04 10.26 -2.75
CA SER A 19 -11.82 10.68 -1.56
C SER A 19 -12.59 9.51 -0.96
N GLY A 20 -12.83 9.56 0.36
CA GLY A 20 -13.66 8.58 1.08
C GLY A 20 -13.12 7.15 1.10
N TRP A 21 -11.85 6.92 0.77
CA TRP A 21 -11.28 5.56 0.72
C TRP A 21 -11.22 4.89 2.10
N ALA A 22 -11.09 5.68 3.16
CA ALA A 22 -11.00 5.18 4.53
C ALA A 22 -12.34 4.67 5.08
N ASP A 23 -13.47 5.14 4.53
CA ASP A 23 -14.82 4.72 4.93
C ASP A 23 -15.38 3.61 4.03
N ASP A 24 -14.67 3.27 2.94
CA ASP A 24 -15.05 2.26 1.96
C ASP A 24 -14.45 0.89 2.36
N GLU A 25 -15.25 0.01 2.98
CA GLU A 25 -14.80 -1.32 3.43
C GLU A 25 -14.14 -2.14 2.31
N ARG A 26 -14.61 -2.00 1.07
CA ARG A 26 -14.02 -2.70 -0.08
C ARG A 26 -12.62 -2.14 -0.40
N ALA A 27 -12.45 -0.81 -0.31
CA ALA A 27 -11.14 -0.19 -0.45
C ALA A 27 -10.18 -0.64 0.66
N LEU A 28 -10.64 -0.67 1.91
CA LEU A 28 -9.85 -1.13 3.05
C LEU A 28 -9.38 -2.59 2.89
N ARG A 29 -10.29 -3.50 2.49
CA ARG A 29 -9.92 -4.89 2.17
C ARG A 29 -8.87 -4.97 1.07
N SER A 30 -9.05 -4.22 -0.02
CA SER A 30 -8.09 -4.24 -1.14
C SER A 30 -6.70 -3.69 -0.79
N LEU A 31 -6.60 -2.88 0.27
CA LEU A 31 -5.36 -2.32 0.78
C LEU A 31 -4.72 -3.19 1.88
N GLY A 32 -5.38 -4.30 2.27
CA GLY A 32 -4.91 -5.20 3.33
C GLY A 32 -5.15 -4.67 4.74
N TYR A 33 -6.09 -3.74 4.93
CA TYR A 33 -6.45 -3.21 6.26
C TYR A 33 -7.54 -3.99 7.00
N VAL A 34 -7.99 -5.12 6.44
CA VAL A 34 -8.94 -6.04 7.07
C VAL A 34 -8.34 -7.44 6.96
N ASP A 35 -8.27 -8.16 8.08
CA ASP A 35 -7.81 -9.55 8.12
C ASP A 35 -8.97 -10.47 7.71
N ASP A 36 -8.78 -11.24 6.64
CA ASP A 36 -9.66 -12.37 6.32
C ASP A 36 -9.12 -13.61 7.07
N LEU A 37 -9.42 -13.70 8.37
CA LEU A 37 -9.15 -14.87 9.22
C LEU A 37 -10.27 -15.93 9.11
#